data_AF-A0A9P0HRX3-F1
#
_entry.id   AF-A0A9P0HRX3-F1
#
_cell.length_a   1.000
_cell.length_b   1.000
_cell.length_c   1.000
_cell.angle_alpha   90.00
_cell.angle_beta   90.00
_cell.angle_gamma   90.00
#
_symmetry.space_group_name_H-M   'P 1'
#
loop_
_entity.id
_entity.type
_entity.pdbx_description
1 polymer ?
#
loop_
_entity_poly.entity_id
_entity_poly.type
_entity_poly.pdbx_seq_one_letter_code
_entity_poly.pdbx_strand_id
1 'polypeptide(L)'
;MEYSYDSDYQCKTQHYSFSMFLKNVLNTIVISVDQIGVVPWCLIWWFIWFLVHTVYKRLFLLLLRKISIKEEESKELVKLYWNIAFTSITVPFALQNLKLTYSDVLNRFYYVLQNNISTWFSSDLIPSIHIKLSYVILSGYYLNNVCGICIEKGLYSLEFILNELITLFFISTFPLRCVQFGVAVTTLVNSVDFFLSISKLFSCFCDIAQTKYLRFFIYLFLLLHSILWAAVYFNIIPRYFMFISLKKMRYESDMKHFSFYLLLNGSLLCLYALILAKSTVTSMVIHFIKSQPTLMRTAHESNGSVQGIGTQDEKTERIRAEKKKENLQTLYQTVKCAIRIKRKLTRIRSRLNESGSTETNDTNHLNNDSDDLPSEPPPNQVDKKEETEELIER
;
A
#
# COMPACT_ATOMS: atom_id res chain seq x y z
N MET A 1 54.30 -24.29 -51.44
CA MET A 1 53.03 -23.70 -51.90
C MET A 1 52.32 -23.19 -50.67
N GLU A 2 52.53 -21.92 -50.38
CA GLU A 2 51.72 -21.14 -49.44
C GLU A 2 50.33 -20.98 -50.04
N TYR A 3 49.29 -21.33 -49.29
CA TYR A 3 47.94 -20.85 -49.58
C TYR A 3 47.54 -19.86 -48.50
N SER A 4 47.52 -18.62 -48.96
CA SER A 4 47.05 -17.39 -48.34
C SER A 4 45.73 -17.57 -47.59
N TYR A 5 45.78 -17.30 -46.29
CA TYR A 5 44.64 -16.85 -45.49
C TYR A 5 44.37 -15.39 -45.87
N ASP A 6 43.26 -15.07 -46.54
CA ASP A 6 42.53 -13.81 -46.35
C ASP A 6 41.24 -13.69 -47.17
N SER A 7 40.32 -12.88 -46.63
CA SER A 7 39.01 -12.43 -47.15
C SER A 7 37.85 -13.44 -47.03
N ASP A 8 36.65 -13.13 -46.53
CA ASP A 8 36.02 -11.88 -46.10
C ASP A 8 34.89 -12.23 -45.09
N TYR A 9 35.15 -12.09 -43.80
CA TYR A 9 34.08 -12.02 -42.79
C TYR A 9 33.65 -10.55 -42.65
N GLN A 10 32.92 -10.03 -43.64
CA GLN A 10 32.20 -8.77 -43.45
C GLN A 10 31.00 -8.98 -42.53
N CYS A 11 31.25 -8.80 -41.23
CA CYS A 11 30.22 -8.54 -40.24
C CYS A 11 29.55 -7.20 -40.59
N LYS A 12 28.45 -7.23 -41.35
CA LYS A 12 27.56 -6.08 -41.54
C LYS A 12 26.87 -5.76 -40.21
N THR A 13 27.50 -4.95 -39.39
CA THR A 13 26.83 -4.20 -38.31
C THR A 13 25.91 -3.16 -38.93
N GLN A 14 24.67 -3.56 -39.24
CA GLN A 14 23.61 -2.60 -39.54
C GLN A 14 23.35 -1.75 -38.29
N HIS A 15 23.74 -0.48 -38.33
CA HIS A 15 23.29 0.53 -37.38
C HIS A 15 21.77 0.69 -37.50
N TYR A 16 21.03 -0.01 -36.65
CA TYR A 16 19.59 0.16 -36.50
C TYR A 16 19.32 1.54 -35.88
N SER A 17 18.83 2.49 -36.68
CA SER A 17 18.39 3.78 -36.15
C SER A 17 17.07 3.60 -35.37
N PHE A 18 16.94 4.30 -34.25
CA PHE A 18 15.70 4.39 -33.46
C PHE A 18 14.48 4.75 -34.32
N SER A 19 14.69 5.52 -35.39
CA SER A 19 13.67 5.90 -36.39
C SER A 19 13.10 4.69 -37.14
N MET A 20 13.92 3.71 -37.54
CA MET A 20 13.43 2.47 -38.15
C MET A 20 12.68 1.58 -37.15
N PHE A 21 13.15 1.51 -35.91
CA PHE A 21 12.43 0.81 -34.84
C PHE A 21 11.04 1.42 -34.64
N LEU A 22 10.95 2.76 -34.55
CA LEU A 22 9.70 3.47 -34.33
C LEU A 22 8.76 3.39 -35.54
N LYS A 23 9.30 3.43 -36.77
CA LYS A 23 8.54 3.17 -38.00
C LYS A 23 8.00 1.75 -38.07
N ASN A 24 8.77 0.75 -37.66
CA ASN A 24 8.30 -0.64 -37.63
C ASN A 24 7.27 -0.85 -36.51
N VAL A 25 7.44 -0.22 -35.35
CA VAL A 25 6.43 -0.22 -34.28
C VAL A 25 5.13 0.42 -34.79
N LEU A 26 5.19 1.60 -35.39
CA LEU A 26 4.02 2.29 -35.96
C LEU A 26 3.37 1.48 -37.09
N ASN A 27 4.15 0.96 -38.05
CA ASN A 27 3.60 0.18 -39.16
C ASN A 27 2.99 -1.15 -38.68
N THR A 28 3.56 -1.81 -37.67
CA THR A 28 2.96 -3.04 -37.14
C THR A 28 1.76 -2.74 -36.24
N ILE A 29 1.70 -1.59 -35.57
CA ILE A 29 0.48 -1.08 -34.93
C ILE A 29 -0.60 -0.83 -35.99
N VAL A 30 -0.25 -0.22 -37.12
CA VAL A 30 -1.16 0.07 -38.25
C VAL A 30 -1.60 -1.19 -38.99
N ILE A 31 -0.73 -2.19 -39.19
CA ILE A 31 -1.09 -3.48 -39.80
C ILE A 31 -1.89 -4.35 -38.82
N SER A 32 -1.72 -4.17 -37.51
CA SER A 32 -2.63 -4.72 -36.50
C SER A 32 -4.03 -4.06 -36.50
N VAL A 33 -4.23 -2.96 -37.23
CA VAL A 33 -5.56 -2.32 -37.40
C VAL A 33 -6.50 -3.18 -38.24
N ASP A 34 -6.02 -4.20 -38.97
CA ASP A 34 -6.91 -5.21 -39.56
C ASP A 34 -7.66 -6.06 -38.50
N GLN A 35 -7.36 -5.87 -37.19
CA GLN A 35 -8.15 -6.32 -36.04
C GLN A 35 -8.89 -5.17 -35.33
N ILE A 36 -9.61 -4.33 -36.08
CA ILE A 36 -10.40 -3.13 -35.66
C ILE A 36 -11.29 -3.28 -34.40
N GLY A 37 -11.47 -4.46 -33.81
CA GLY A 37 -12.16 -4.60 -32.53
C GLY A 37 -11.37 -4.12 -31.31
N VAL A 38 -10.11 -4.54 -31.13
CA VAL A 38 -9.52 -4.57 -29.78
C VAL A 38 -9.18 -3.18 -29.23
N VAL A 39 -8.59 -2.30 -30.04
CA VAL A 39 -8.22 -0.95 -29.59
C VAL A 39 -9.45 -0.10 -29.23
N PRO A 40 -10.51 -0.01 -30.07
CA PRO A 40 -11.75 0.67 -29.68
C PRO A 40 -12.38 0.07 -28.43
N TRP A 41 -12.38 -1.27 -28.28
CA TRP A 41 -12.88 -1.91 -27.07
C TRP A 41 -12.06 -1.55 -25.83
N CYS A 42 -10.72 -1.48 -25.92
CA CYS A 42 -9.86 -1.02 -24.83
C CYS A 42 -10.18 0.43 -24.42
N LEU A 43 -10.44 1.31 -25.39
CA LEU A 43 -10.84 2.70 -25.13
C LEU A 43 -12.23 2.80 -24.49
N ILE A 44 -13.19 1.98 -24.92
CA ILE A 44 -14.51 1.90 -24.29
C ILE A 44 -14.36 1.46 -22.83
N TRP A 45 -13.58 0.41 -22.57
CA TRP A 45 -13.35 -0.08 -21.21
C TRP A 45 -12.55 0.90 -20.36
N TRP A 46 -11.59 1.63 -20.94
CA TRP A 46 -10.93 2.74 -20.27
C TRP A 46 -11.94 3.78 -19.78
N PHE A 47 -12.89 4.18 -20.64
CA PHE A 47 -13.95 5.13 -20.26
C PHE A 47 -14.89 4.55 -19.19
N ILE A 48 -15.26 3.27 -19.28
CA ILE A 48 -16.05 2.59 -18.24
C ILE A 48 -15.31 2.61 -16.91
N TRP A 49 -14.02 2.26 -16.90
CA TRP A 49 -13.19 2.30 -15.69
C TRP A 49 -13.07 3.69 -15.12
N PHE A 50 -12.92 4.71 -15.97
CA PHE A 50 -12.92 6.11 -15.56
C PHE A 50 -14.22 6.49 -14.85
N LEU A 51 -15.38 6.11 -15.41
CA LEU A 51 -16.69 6.36 -14.79
C LEU A 51 -16.82 5.63 -13.45
N VAL A 52 -16.52 4.33 -13.40
CA VAL A 52 -16.61 3.50 -12.19
C VAL A 52 -15.70 4.07 -11.10
N HIS A 53 -14.45 4.40 -11.44
CA HIS A 53 -13.49 4.97 -10.50
C HIS A 53 -13.95 6.35 -10.00
N THR A 54 -14.52 7.19 -10.86
CA THR A 54 -15.04 8.52 -10.48
C THR A 54 -16.21 8.40 -9.51
N VAL A 55 -17.18 7.52 -9.81
CA VAL A 55 -18.32 7.26 -8.92
C VAL A 55 -17.85 6.70 -7.58
N TYR A 56 -16.94 5.71 -7.62
CA TYR A 56 -16.33 5.13 -6.44
C TYR A 56 -15.63 6.19 -5.57
N LYS A 57 -14.72 6.99 -6.17
CA LYS A 57 -13.97 8.04 -5.47
C LYS A 57 -14.92 9.04 -4.81
N ARG A 58 -15.97 9.47 -5.51
CA ARG A 58 -16.96 10.41 -4.98
C ARG A 58 -17.75 9.83 -3.81
N LEU A 59 -18.29 8.61 -3.96
CA LEU A 59 -19.08 7.97 -2.90
C LEU A 59 -18.23 7.65 -1.67
N PHE A 60 -17.01 7.15 -1.87
CA PHE A 60 -16.13 6.78 -0.77
C PHE A 60 -15.60 8.02 -0.02
N LEU A 61 -15.25 9.09 -0.72
CA LEU A 61 -14.88 10.37 -0.08
C LEU A 61 -16.05 10.96 0.72
N LEU A 62 -17.28 10.88 0.22
CA LEU A 62 -18.47 11.31 0.97
C LEU A 62 -18.66 10.51 2.26
N LEU A 63 -18.46 9.18 2.19
CA LEU A 63 -18.51 8.30 3.35
C LEU A 63 -17.42 8.66 4.38
N LEU A 64 -16.17 8.79 3.94
CA LEU A 64 -15.03 9.10 4.81
C LEU A 64 -15.16 10.50 5.45
N ARG A 65 -15.69 11.48 4.70
CA ARG A 65 -15.98 12.82 5.24
C ARG A 65 -17.06 12.79 6.32
N LYS A 66 -18.07 11.93 6.17
CA LYS A 66 -19.11 11.73 7.20
C LYS A 66 -18.55 11.13 8.49
N ILE A 67 -17.48 10.34 8.39
CA ILE A 67 -16.77 9.72 9.52
C ILE A 67 -15.73 10.69 10.13
N SER A 68 -15.57 11.90 9.57
CA SER A 68 -14.62 12.93 10.03
C SER A 68 -13.15 12.51 9.98
N ILE A 69 -12.78 11.65 9.03
CA ILE A 69 -11.37 11.27 8.78
C ILE A 69 -10.64 12.45 8.12
N LYS A 70 -9.35 12.62 8.43
CA LYS A 70 -8.53 13.70 7.84
C LYS A 70 -8.47 13.57 6.32
N GLU A 71 -8.36 14.70 5.63
CA GLU A 71 -8.45 14.73 4.16
C GLU A 71 -7.30 13.94 3.49
N GLU A 72 -6.08 14.01 4.02
CA GLU A 72 -4.92 13.27 3.50
C GLU A 72 -5.09 11.75 3.64
N GLU A 73 -5.43 11.29 4.86
CA GLU A 73 -5.73 9.88 5.15
C GLU A 73 -6.90 9.37 4.29
N SER A 74 -7.91 10.22 4.05
CA SER A 74 -9.05 9.86 3.22
C SER A 74 -8.68 9.59 1.76
N LYS A 75 -7.77 10.40 1.19
CA LYS A 75 -7.29 10.21 -0.19
C LYS A 75 -6.47 8.93 -0.32
N GLU A 76 -5.64 8.63 0.68
CA GLU A 76 -4.86 7.40 0.71
C GLU A 76 -5.76 6.16 0.87
N LEU A 77 -6.76 6.21 1.75
CA LEU A 77 -7.74 5.13 1.95
C LEU A 77 -8.54 4.81 0.68
N VAL A 78 -8.99 5.83 -0.05
CA VAL A 78 -9.68 5.65 -1.35
C VAL A 78 -8.79 4.86 -2.31
N LYS A 79 -7.51 5.23 -2.41
CA LYS A 79 -6.56 4.58 -3.32
C LYS A 79 -6.26 3.15 -2.90
N LEU A 80 -5.98 2.92 -1.63
CA LEU A 80 -5.68 1.59 -1.09
C LEU A 80 -6.87 0.63 -1.28
N TYR A 81 -8.08 1.09 -0.97
CA TYR A 81 -9.26 0.27 -1.07
C TYR A 81 -9.63 -0.01 -2.53
N TRP A 82 -9.47 0.96 -3.45
CA TRP A 82 -9.61 0.72 -4.89
C TRP A 82 -8.67 -0.39 -5.38
N ASN A 83 -7.38 -0.31 -5.01
CA ASN A 83 -6.38 -1.30 -5.39
C ASN A 83 -6.72 -2.70 -4.84
N ILE A 84 -7.17 -2.78 -3.58
CA ILE A 84 -7.58 -4.04 -2.93
C ILE A 84 -8.82 -4.62 -3.63
N ALA A 85 -9.83 -3.81 -3.89
CA ALA A 85 -11.05 -4.25 -4.56
C ALA A 85 -10.74 -4.77 -5.98
N PHE A 86 -9.92 -4.04 -6.72
CA PHE A 86 -9.50 -4.44 -8.05
C PHE A 86 -8.71 -5.75 -8.05
N THR A 87 -7.69 -5.87 -7.20
CA THR A 87 -6.86 -7.09 -7.11
C THR A 87 -7.68 -8.30 -6.65
N SER A 88 -8.64 -8.10 -5.73
CA SER A 88 -9.56 -9.15 -5.28
C SER A 88 -10.45 -9.71 -6.39
N ILE A 89 -10.82 -8.89 -7.39
CA ILE A 89 -11.63 -9.32 -8.54
C ILE A 89 -10.75 -9.89 -9.65
N THR A 90 -9.61 -9.26 -9.92
CA THR A 90 -8.75 -9.60 -11.05
C THR A 90 -7.96 -10.88 -10.85
N VAL A 91 -7.54 -11.21 -9.63
CA VAL A 91 -6.81 -12.47 -9.38
C VAL A 91 -7.70 -13.69 -9.66
N PRO A 92 -8.92 -13.82 -9.12
CA PRO A 92 -9.83 -14.92 -9.47
C PRO A 92 -10.18 -14.95 -10.97
N PHE A 93 -10.44 -13.79 -11.56
CA PHE A 93 -10.72 -13.67 -12.98
C PHE A 93 -9.55 -14.16 -13.84
N ALA A 94 -8.31 -13.83 -13.48
CA ALA A 94 -7.12 -14.31 -14.16
C ALA A 94 -6.92 -15.82 -14.02
N LEU A 95 -7.13 -16.38 -12.82
CA LEU A 95 -7.04 -17.83 -12.58
C LEU A 95 -8.03 -18.61 -13.44
N GLN A 96 -9.27 -18.10 -13.58
CA GLN A 96 -10.27 -18.68 -14.46
C GLN A 96 -9.83 -18.67 -15.93
N ASN A 97 -9.26 -17.55 -16.40
CA ASN A 97 -8.76 -17.42 -17.78
C ASN A 97 -7.52 -18.28 -18.07
N LEU A 98 -6.70 -18.55 -17.05
CA LEU A 98 -5.57 -19.47 -17.12
C LEU A 98 -6.00 -20.94 -16.98
N LYS A 99 -7.31 -21.21 -16.77
CA LYS A 99 -7.89 -22.54 -16.50
C LYS A 99 -7.23 -23.25 -15.32
N LEU A 100 -6.86 -22.48 -14.31
CA LEU A 100 -6.24 -23.00 -13.08
C LEU A 100 -7.31 -23.25 -12.03
N THR A 101 -7.25 -24.42 -11.39
CA THR A 101 -8.08 -24.73 -10.23
C THR A 101 -7.42 -24.27 -8.94
N TYR A 102 -8.19 -24.14 -7.86
CA TYR A 102 -7.64 -23.82 -6.54
C TYR A 102 -6.58 -24.85 -6.08
N SER A 103 -6.81 -26.14 -6.37
CA SER A 103 -5.83 -27.20 -6.09
C SER A 103 -4.54 -27.06 -6.87
N ASP A 104 -4.59 -26.54 -8.10
CA ASP A 104 -3.41 -26.29 -8.91
C ASP A 104 -2.55 -25.19 -8.30
N VAL A 105 -3.18 -24.14 -7.77
CA VAL A 105 -2.51 -23.02 -7.11
C VAL A 105 -1.94 -23.42 -5.75
N LEU A 106 -2.67 -24.18 -4.94
CA LEU A 106 -2.19 -24.57 -3.60
C LEU A 106 -1.10 -25.63 -3.64
N ASN A 107 -1.30 -26.70 -4.41
CA ASN A 107 -0.52 -27.93 -4.25
C ASN A 107 0.48 -28.15 -5.38
N ARG A 108 0.29 -27.52 -6.54
CA ARG A 108 1.03 -27.83 -7.77
C ARG A 108 1.54 -26.60 -8.50
N PHE A 109 1.61 -25.45 -7.83
CA PHE A 109 1.89 -24.17 -8.49
C PHE A 109 3.16 -24.20 -9.36
N TYR A 110 4.28 -24.67 -8.81
CA TYR A 110 5.55 -24.76 -9.56
C TYR A 110 5.48 -25.74 -10.74
N TYR A 111 4.77 -26.86 -10.60
CA TYR A 111 4.59 -27.85 -11.66
C TYR A 111 3.72 -27.28 -12.80
N VAL A 112 2.62 -26.62 -12.44
CA VAL A 112 1.72 -25.93 -13.37
C VAL A 112 2.48 -24.86 -14.15
N LEU A 113 3.29 -24.06 -13.45
CA LEU A 113 4.06 -22.98 -14.04
C LEU A 113 5.15 -23.53 -14.97
N GLN A 114 5.85 -24.60 -14.58
CA GLN A 114 6.85 -25.25 -15.43
C GLN A 114 6.26 -25.82 -16.73
N ASN A 115 5.07 -26.42 -16.68
CA ASN A 115 4.49 -27.14 -17.82
C ASN A 115 3.65 -26.25 -18.74
N ASN A 116 3.03 -25.18 -18.22
CA ASN A 116 2.13 -24.34 -19.01
C ASN A 116 2.75 -23.02 -19.49
N ILE A 117 3.89 -22.61 -18.97
CA ILE A 117 4.44 -21.29 -19.34
C ILE A 117 4.91 -21.23 -20.80
N SER A 118 5.45 -22.33 -21.33
CA SER A 118 5.83 -22.43 -22.74
C SER A 118 4.60 -22.37 -23.64
N THR A 119 3.49 -22.99 -23.23
CA THR A 119 2.24 -22.97 -23.99
C THR A 119 1.55 -21.60 -23.92
N TRP A 120 1.56 -20.95 -22.76
CA TRP A 120 1.05 -19.57 -22.60
C TRP A 120 1.84 -18.54 -23.42
N PHE A 121 3.13 -18.79 -23.64
CA PHE A 121 4.00 -17.90 -24.41
C PHE A 121 4.06 -18.23 -25.91
N SER A 122 3.87 -19.49 -26.28
CA SER A 122 3.96 -19.99 -27.67
C SER A 122 2.62 -20.30 -28.32
N SER A 123 1.51 -19.85 -27.75
CA SER A 123 0.19 -20.09 -28.30
C SER A 123 0.03 -19.44 -29.69
N ASP A 124 0.35 -20.18 -30.75
CA ASP A 124 -0.04 -19.89 -32.13
C ASP A 124 -1.56 -19.95 -32.33
N LEU A 125 -2.30 -20.44 -31.33
CA LEU A 125 -3.74 -20.46 -31.30
C LEU A 125 -4.31 -19.03 -31.25
N ILE A 126 -5.29 -18.80 -32.12
CA ILE A 126 -6.10 -17.58 -32.12
C ILE A 126 -6.70 -17.41 -30.71
N PRO A 127 -6.49 -16.26 -30.04
CA PRO A 127 -7.00 -16.07 -28.69
C PRO A 127 -8.52 -16.21 -28.68
N SER A 128 -9.04 -17.00 -27.74
CA SER A 128 -10.48 -17.20 -27.57
C SER A 128 -11.18 -15.88 -27.25
N ILE A 129 -12.49 -15.82 -27.48
CA ILE A 129 -13.31 -14.62 -27.17
C ILE A 129 -13.13 -14.21 -25.71
N HIS A 130 -13.09 -15.18 -24.79
CA HIS A 130 -12.87 -14.91 -23.36
C HIS A 130 -11.49 -14.29 -23.10
N ILE A 131 -10.41 -14.79 -23.72
CA ILE A 131 -9.07 -14.21 -23.56
C ILE A 131 -8.99 -12.79 -24.13
N LYS A 132 -9.64 -12.55 -25.28
CA LYS A 132 -9.73 -11.20 -25.87
C LYS A 132 -10.49 -10.23 -24.96
N LEU A 133 -11.63 -10.66 -24.42
CA LEU A 133 -12.41 -9.85 -23.47
C LEU A 133 -11.60 -9.52 -22.21
N SER A 134 -10.92 -10.51 -21.65
CA SER A 134 -10.04 -10.35 -20.49
C SER A 134 -8.90 -9.37 -20.75
N TYR A 135 -8.26 -9.48 -21.92
CA TYR A 135 -7.23 -8.53 -22.35
C TYR A 135 -7.77 -7.10 -22.42
N VAL A 136 -8.93 -6.91 -23.05
CA VAL A 136 -9.55 -5.59 -23.21
C VAL A 136 -9.89 -4.96 -21.85
N ILE A 137 -10.54 -5.72 -20.96
CA ILE A 137 -10.96 -5.23 -19.64
C ILE A 137 -9.74 -4.81 -18.81
N LEU A 138 -8.70 -5.66 -18.78
CA LEU A 138 -7.48 -5.39 -18.02
C LEU A 138 -6.67 -4.25 -18.64
N SER A 139 -6.54 -4.20 -19.96
CA SER A 139 -5.84 -3.12 -20.65
C SER A 139 -6.52 -1.77 -20.42
N GLY A 140 -7.85 -1.72 -20.48
CA GLY A 140 -8.61 -0.51 -20.15
C GLY A 140 -8.37 -0.03 -18.73
N TYR A 141 -8.26 -0.95 -17.77
CA TYR A 141 -7.92 -0.61 -16.39
C TYR A 141 -6.50 -0.06 -16.26
N TYR A 142 -5.51 -0.73 -16.84
CA TYR A 142 -4.11 -0.32 -16.77
C TYR A 142 -3.91 1.06 -17.40
N LEU A 143 -4.54 1.31 -18.55
CA LEU A 143 -4.59 2.64 -19.16
C LEU A 143 -5.24 3.68 -18.23
N ASN A 144 -6.36 3.35 -17.58
CA ASN A 144 -7.03 4.26 -16.66
C ASN A 144 -6.13 4.61 -15.47
N ASN A 145 -5.40 3.65 -14.91
CA ASN A 145 -4.45 3.88 -13.83
C ASN A 145 -3.28 4.77 -14.26
N VAL A 146 -2.69 4.51 -15.43
CA VAL A 146 -1.59 5.34 -15.96
C VAL A 146 -2.07 6.78 -16.17
N CYS A 147 -3.25 6.98 -16.79
CA CYS A 147 -3.83 8.32 -16.96
C CYS A 147 -4.12 9.00 -15.61
N GLY A 148 -4.70 8.28 -14.65
CA GLY A 148 -4.99 8.81 -13.32
C GLY A 148 -3.73 9.27 -12.60
N ILE A 149 -2.67 8.47 -12.62
CA ILE A 149 -1.39 8.81 -11.97
C ILE A 149 -0.70 9.95 -12.72
N CYS A 150 -0.76 9.97 -14.06
CA CYS A 150 -0.23 11.08 -14.85
C CYS A 150 -0.88 12.41 -14.46
N ILE A 151 -2.19 12.43 -14.22
CA ILE A 151 -2.93 13.64 -13.80
C ILE A 151 -2.56 14.02 -12.36
N GLU A 152 -2.45 13.05 -11.45
CA GLU A 152 -2.22 13.34 -10.02
C GLU A 152 -0.76 13.67 -9.68
N LYS A 153 0.21 13.04 -10.34
CA LYS A 153 1.64 13.08 -9.97
C LYS A 153 2.59 13.49 -11.10
N GLY A 154 2.10 13.58 -12.33
CA GLY A 154 2.91 13.89 -13.51
C GLY A 154 3.74 12.71 -14.03
N LEU A 155 4.39 12.95 -15.18
CA LEU A 155 5.08 11.96 -16.02
C LEU A 155 6.40 11.44 -15.42
N TYR A 156 7.03 12.18 -14.51
CA TYR A 156 8.33 11.79 -13.93
C TYR A 156 8.20 11.04 -12.60
N SER A 157 6.98 10.80 -12.13
CA SER A 157 6.78 10.06 -10.89
C SER A 157 7.18 8.59 -11.09
N LEU A 158 7.90 8.02 -10.12
CA LEU A 158 8.30 6.61 -10.19
C LEU A 158 7.09 5.67 -10.27
N GLU A 159 6.00 6.06 -9.63
CA GLU A 159 4.73 5.35 -9.69
C GLU A 159 4.12 5.37 -11.10
N PHE A 160 4.25 6.50 -11.83
CA PHE A 160 3.86 6.56 -13.25
C PHE A 160 4.70 5.59 -14.07
N ILE A 161 6.03 5.62 -13.94
CA ILE A 161 6.95 4.77 -14.71
C ILE A 161 6.64 3.28 -14.48
N LEU A 162 6.43 2.86 -13.23
CA LEU A 162 6.08 1.47 -12.92
C LEU A 162 4.75 1.05 -13.56
N ASN A 163 3.72 1.91 -13.46
CA ASN A 163 2.40 1.62 -14.05
C ASN A 163 2.45 1.65 -15.59
N GLU A 164 3.25 2.53 -16.18
CA GLU A 164 3.47 2.57 -17.61
C GLU A 164 4.18 1.30 -18.09
N LEU A 165 5.22 0.85 -17.40
CA LEU A 165 5.96 -0.37 -17.77
C LEU A 165 5.10 -1.63 -17.69
N ILE A 166 4.29 -1.80 -16.64
CA ILE A 166 3.36 -2.95 -16.56
C ILE A 166 2.27 -2.87 -17.65
N THR A 167 1.82 -1.67 -17.99
CA THR A 167 0.84 -1.44 -19.06
C THR A 167 1.44 -1.77 -20.43
N LEU A 168 2.64 -1.27 -20.73
CA LEU A 168 3.37 -1.55 -21.97
C LEU A 168 3.67 -3.05 -22.11
N PHE A 169 4.13 -3.68 -21.03
CA PHE A 169 4.33 -5.12 -20.95
C PHE A 169 3.04 -5.85 -21.32
N PHE A 170 1.92 -5.56 -20.63
CA PHE A 170 0.67 -6.26 -20.86
C PHE A 170 0.12 -6.01 -22.27
N ILE A 171 0.13 -4.77 -22.76
CA ILE A 171 -0.35 -4.42 -24.11
C ILE A 171 0.43 -5.17 -25.18
N SER A 172 1.76 -5.29 -25.04
CA SER A 172 2.63 -5.97 -26.01
C SER A 172 2.36 -7.48 -26.14
N THR A 173 1.67 -8.10 -25.17
CA THR A 173 1.34 -9.53 -25.21
C THR A 173 0.30 -9.90 -26.28
N PHE A 174 -0.58 -8.96 -26.63
CA PHE A 174 -1.64 -9.20 -27.63
C PHE A 174 -1.12 -9.31 -29.07
N PRO A 175 -0.32 -8.37 -29.60
CA PRO A 175 0.25 -8.51 -30.95
C PRO A 175 1.20 -9.71 -31.06
N LEU A 176 1.76 -10.18 -29.93
CA LEU A 176 2.56 -11.41 -29.84
C LEU A 176 1.74 -12.69 -29.59
N ARG A 177 0.40 -12.57 -29.52
CA ARG A 177 -0.55 -13.68 -29.25
C ARG A 177 -0.29 -14.45 -27.94
N CYS A 178 0.40 -13.84 -26.98
CA CYS A 178 0.77 -14.44 -25.69
C CYS A 178 0.03 -13.80 -24.50
N VAL A 179 -1.24 -13.41 -24.66
CA VAL A 179 -2.03 -12.74 -23.62
C VAL A 179 -2.05 -13.50 -22.29
N GLN A 180 -2.13 -14.83 -22.31
CA GLN A 180 -2.12 -15.65 -21.10
C GLN A 180 -0.82 -15.51 -20.30
N PHE A 181 0.32 -15.38 -20.99
CA PHE A 181 1.61 -15.08 -20.36
C PHE A 181 1.56 -13.72 -19.65
N GLY A 182 0.99 -12.70 -20.31
CA GLY A 182 0.75 -11.38 -19.71
C GLY A 182 -0.10 -11.47 -18.45
N VAL A 183 -1.25 -12.15 -18.54
CA VAL A 183 -2.20 -12.33 -17.44
C VAL A 183 -1.54 -13.03 -16.25
N ALA A 184 -0.72 -14.06 -16.48
CA ALA A 184 -0.01 -14.76 -15.42
C ALA A 184 0.99 -13.85 -14.67
N VAL A 185 1.80 -13.08 -15.40
CA VAL A 185 2.75 -12.12 -14.79
C VAL A 185 2.00 -11.04 -14.00
N THR A 186 0.99 -10.42 -14.59
CA THR A 186 0.24 -9.35 -13.92
C THR A 186 -0.48 -9.85 -12.66
N THR A 187 -0.97 -11.10 -12.67
CA THR A 187 -1.62 -11.71 -11.51
C THR A 187 -0.64 -11.92 -10.36
N LEU A 188 0.57 -12.38 -10.66
CA LEU A 188 1.64 -12.55 -9.68
C LEU A 188 2.04 -11.21 -9.05
N VAL A 189 2.26 -10.19 -9.87
CA VAL A 189 2.58 -8.82 -9.40
C VAL A 189 1.46 -8.28 -8.52
N ASN A 190 0.21 -8.32 -9.01
CA ASN A 190 -0.97 -7.86 -8.27
C ASN A 190 -1.18 -8.60 -6.95
N SER A 191 -0.88 -9.90 -6.88
CA SER A 191 -0.99 -10.69 -5.66
C SER A 191 0.03 -10.28 -4.60
N VAL A 192 1.25 -9.90 -5.02
CA VAL A 192 2.26 -9.34 -4.11
C VAL A 192 1.81 -7.96 -3.59
N ASP A 193 1.32 -7.11 -4.47
CA ASP A 193 0.90 -5.74 -4.14
C ASP A 193 -0.38 -5.70 -3.29
N PHE A 194 -1.24 -6.72 -3.40
CA PHE A 194 -2.44 -6.88 -2.58
C PHE A 194 -2.10 -6.93 -1.08
N PHE A 195 -1.16 -7.79 -0.67
CA PHE A 195 -0.79 -7.91 0.73
C PHE A 195 -0.12 -6.65 1.28
N LEU A 196 0.66 -5.95 0.46
CA LEU A 196 1.21 -4.64 0.83
C LEU A 196 0.10 -3.60 1.02
N SER A 197 -0.87 -3.56 0.11
CA SER A 197 -2.01 -2.64 0.18
C SER A 197 -2.87 -2.89 1.40
N ILE A 198 -3.10 -4.16 1.77
CA ILE A 198 -3.78 -4.54 3.00
C ILE A 198 -3.00 -4.09 4.25
N SER A 199 -1.68 -4.31 4.27
CA SER A 199 -0.83 -3.87 5.38
C SER A 199 -0.90 -2.35 5.57
N LYS A 200 -0.84 -1.58 4.48
CA LYS A 200 -1.01 -0.11 4.51
C LYS A 200 -2.41 0.32 4.95
N LEU A 201 -3.45 -0.38 4.50
CA LEU A 201 -4.83 -0.12 4.91
C LEU A 201 -4.98 -0.28 6.43
N PHE A 202 -4.46 -1.38 6.98
CA PHE A 202 -4.48 -1.60 8.42
C PHE A 202 -3.60 -0.61 9.19
N SER A 203 -2.50 -0.15 8.60
CA SER A 203 -1.69 0.93 9.17
C SER A 203 -2.51 2.21 9.34
N CYS A 204 -3.20 2.64 8.28
CA CYS A 204 -4.06 3.82 8.33
C CYS A 204 -5.17 3.67 9.39
N PHE A 205 -5.81 2.50 9.48
CA PHE A 205 -6.78 2.24 10.54
C PHE A 205 -6.15 2.21 11.95
N CYS A 206 -4.87 1.84 12.06
CA CYS A 206 -4.16 1.80 13.35
C CYS A 206 -3.84 3.20 13.86
N ASP A 207 -3.58 4.14 12.96
CA ASP A 207 -3.40 5.54 13.34
C ASP A 207 -4.70 6.15 13.90
N ILE A 208 -5.85 5.65 13.43
CA ILE A 208 -7.19 6.09 13.89
C ILE A 208 -7.60 5.38 15.19
N ALA A 209 -7.54 4.05 15.25
CA ALA A 209 -8.15 3.26 16.33
C ALA A 209 -7.15 2.76 17.41
N GLN A 210 -5.85 2.80 17.12
CA GLN A 210 -4.74 2.43 18.03
C GLN A 210 -4.88 1.07 18.74
N THR A 211 -5.46 0.05 18.07
CA THR A 211 -5.69 -1.26 18.70
C THR A 211 -4.50 -2.21 18.53
N LYS A 212 -4.26 -3.08 19.53
CA LYS A 212 -3.17 -4.08 19.52
C LYS A 212 -3.36 -5.13 18.40
N TYR A 213 -4.59 -5.54 18.14
CA TYR A 213 -4.91 -6.53 17.09
C TYR A 213 -4.54 -6.04 15.70
N LEU A 214 -4.76 -4.75 15.43
CA LEU A 214 -4.47 -4.16 14.13
C LEU A 214 -2.96 -4.13 13.85
N ARG A 215 -2.15 -3.84 14.88
CA ARG A 215 -0.68 -3.96 14.79
C ARG A 215 -0.25 -5.37 14.43
N PHE A 216 -0.83 -6.40 15.05
CA PHE A 216 -0.56 -7.78 14.70
C PHE A 216 -0.86 -8.08 13.23
N PHE A 217 -2.03 -7.65 12.72
CA PHE A 217 -2.39 -7.85 11.31
C PHE A 217 -1.44 -7.12 10.35
N ILE A 218 -1.01 -5.89 10.67
CA ILE A 218 -0.02 -5.16 9.86
C ILE A 218 1.25 -5.99 9.67
N TYR A 219 1.80 -6.52 10.77
CA TYR A 219 3.01 -7.36 10.73
C TYR A 219 2.77 -8.68 9.98
N LEU A 220 1.64 -9.33 10.19
CA LEU A 220 1.29 -10.58 9.51
C LEU A 220 1.24 -10.39 7.98
N PHE A 221 0.54 -9.36 7.50
CA PHE A 221 0.42 -9.07 6.08
C PHE A 221 1.73 -8.58 5.46
N LEU A 222 2.55 -7.84 6.23
CA LEU A 222 3.87 -7.43 5.78
C LEU A 222 4.83 -8.62 5.67
N LEU A 223 4.78 -9.57 6.61
CA LEU A 223 5.54 -10.82 6.55
C LEU A 223 5.14 -11.64 5.33
N LEU A 224 3.83 -11.79 5.10
CA LEU A 224 3.30 -12.52 3.95
C LEU A 224 3.70 -11.85 2.62
N HIS A 225 3.62 -10.51 2.54
CA HIS A 225 4.12 -9.74 1.41
C HIS A 225 5.61 -10.00 1.19
N SER A 226 6.43 -9.98 2.24
CA SER A 226 7.89 -10.15 2.12
C SER A 226 8.27 -11.55 1.62
N ILE A 227 7.63 -12.59 2.14
CA ILE A 227 7.85 -13.98 1.70
C ILE A 227 7.41 -14.15 0.24
N LEU A 228 6.22 -13.66 -0.11
CA LEU A 228 5.70 -13.78 -1.47
C LEU A 228 6.53 -12.95 -2.45
N TRP A 229 6.94 -11.75 -2.07
CA TRP A 229 7.82 -10.89 -2.87
C TRP A 229 9.15 -11.60 -3.16
N ALA A 230 9.79 -12.18 -2.14
CA ALA A 230 11.04 -12.92 -2.33
C ALA A 230 10.84 -14.13 -3.25
N ALA A 231 9.77 -14.91 -3.07
CA ALA A 231 9.47 -16.06 -3.93
C ALA A 231 9.21 -15.63 -5.39
N VAL A 232 8.43 -14.57 -5.59
CA VAL A 232 8.05 -14.09 -6.93
C VAL A 232 9.24 -13.46 -7.66
N TYR A 233 9.95 -12.53 -7.02
CA TYR A 233 11.01 -11.76 -7.68
C TYR A 233 12.36 -12.47 -7.69
N PHE A 234 12.73 -13.29 -6.69
CA PHE A 234 14.02 -14.01 -6.77
C PHE A 234 13.95 -15.36 -7.47
N ASN A 235 12.77 -16.00 -7.53
CA ASN A 235 12.63 -17.33 -8.12
C ASN A 235 11.70 -17.31 -9.34
N ILE A 236 10.43 -16.95 -9.17
CA ILE A 236 9.41 -17.19 -10.21
C ILE A 236 9.66 -16.35 -11.48
N ILE A 237 9.77 -15.02 -11.35
CA ILE A 237 9.91 -14.11 -12.50
C ILE A 237 11.20 -14.38 -13.29
N PRO A 238 12.40 -14.43 -12.67
CA PRO A 238 13.63 -14.66 -13.42
C PRO A 238 13.67 -16.04 -14.08
N ARG A 239 13.34 -17.10 -13.33
CA ARG A 239 13.50 -18.48 -13.78
C ARG A 239 12.49 -18.88 -14.84
N TYR A 240 11.24 -18.46 -14.69
CA TYR A 240 10.16 -18.93 -15.55
C TYR A 240 9.76 -17.91 -16.60
N PHE A 241 9.60 -16.63 -16.24
CA PHE A 241 9.09 -15.63 -17.19
C PHE A 241 10.21 -14.99 -18.03
N MET A 242 11.30 -14.54 -17.41
CA MET A 242 12.39 -13.89 -18.14
C MET A 242 13.21 -14.87 -18.98
N PHE A 243 13.63 -15.99 -18.39
CA PHE A 243 14.48 -16.96 -19.09
C PHE A 243 13.81 -17.55 -20.34
N ILE A 244 12.52 -17.87 -20.26
CA ILE A 244 11.77 -18.45 -21.39
C ILE A 244 11.55 -17.43 -22.50
N SER A 245 11.22 -16.19 -22.12
CA SER A 245 11.04 -15.09 -23.06
C SER A 245 12.34 -14.77 -23.82
N LEU A 246 13.49 -14.81 -23.15
CA LEU A 246 14.82 -14.65 -23.77
C LEU A 246 15.22 -15.85 -24.65
N LYS A 247 14.93 -17.08 -24.19
CA LYS A 247 15.26 -18.29 -24.96
C LYS A 247 14.56 -18.26 -26.32
N LYS A 248 13.27 -17.95 -26.37
CA LYS A 248 12.49 -17.95 -27.61
C LYS A 248 12.93 -16.88 -28.61
N MET A 249 13.26 -15.67 -28.11
CA MET A 249 13.80 -14.59 -28.95
C MET A 249 15.04 -15.02 -29.75
N ARG A 250 15.82 -15.96 -29.21
CA ARG A 250 17.03 -16.50 -29.85
C ARG A 250 16.77 -17.57 -30.92
N TYR A 251 15.63 -18.27 -30.86
CA TYR A 251 15.37 -19.45 -31.70
C TYR A 251 14.27 -19.25 -32.76
N GLU A 252 13.32 -18.32 -32.58
CA GLU A 252 12.13 -18.19 -33.44
C GLU A 252 11.88 -16.74 -33.92
N SER A 253 12.92 -15.92 -34.13
CA SER A 253 12.70 -14.51 -34.47
C SER A 253 12.14 -14.32 -35.89
N ASP A 254 10.82 -14.40 -36.00
CA ASP A 254 10.07 -13.79 -37.08
C ASP A 254 10.37 -12.28 -37.04
N MET A 255 11.21 -11.81 -37.97
CA MET A 255 11.72 -10.42 -37.98
C MET A 255 10.60 -9.37 -37.97
N LYS A 256 9.38 -9.75 -38.38
CA LYS A 256 8.18 -8.89 -38.37
C LYS A 256 7.71 -8.50 -36.97
N HIS A 257 7.94 -9.33 -35.95
CA HIS A 257 7.47 -9.09 -34.58
C HIS A 257 8.60 -8.77 -33.58
N PHE A 258 9.84 -8.65 -34.06
CA PHE A 258 11.02 -8.39 -33.23
C PHE A 258 10.87 -7.17 -32.32
N SER A 259 10.31 -6.06 -32.83
CA SER A 259 10.11 -4.83 -32.04
C SER A 259 9.18 -5.05 -30.84
N PHE A 260 8.12 -5.85 -31.00
CA PHE A 260 7.20 -6.17 -29.91
C PHE A 260 7.82 -7.13 -28.90
N TYR A 261 8.63 -8.10 -29.36
CA TYR A 261 9.40 -8.95 -28.45
C TYR A 261 10.40 -8.14 -27.62
N LEU A 262 11.05 -7.15 -28.22
CA LEU A 262 11.97 -6.25 -27.52
C LEU A 262 11.22 -5.37 -26.52
N LEU A 263 10.04 -4.84 -26.89
CA LEU A 263 9.18 -4.07 -25.98
C LEU A 263 8.70 -4.92 -24.79
N LEU A 264 8.23 -6.15 -25.03
CA LEU A 264 7.78 -7.08 -24.00
C LEU A 264 8.90 -7.41 -23.01
N ASN A 265 10.06 -7.84 -23.52
CA ASN A 265 11.20 -8.22 -22.69
C ASN A 265 11.81 -7.01 -21.98
N GLY A 266 11.96 -5.88 -22.68
CA GLY A 266 12.52 -4.65 -22.14
C GLY A 266 11.66 -4.06 -21.04
N SER A 267 10.34 -4.00 -21.25
CA SER A 267 9.39 -3.54 -20.22
C SER A 267 9.39 -4.45 -18.99
N LEU A 268 9.40 -5.78 -19.18
CA LEU A 268 9.48 -6.75 -18.07
C LEU A 268 10.79 -6.63 -17.28
N LEU A 269 11.93 -6.49 -17.98
CA LEU A 269 13.24 -6.35 -17.36
C LEU A 269 13.37 -5.04 -16.60
N CYS A 270 12.90 -3.94 -17.18
CA CYS A 270 12.91 -2.63 -16.53
C CYS A 270 11.99 -2.62 -15.30
N LEU A 271 10.78 -3.18 -15.43
CA LEU A 271 9.83 -3.35 -14.33
C LEU A 271 10.47 -4.13 -13.18
N TYR A 272 11.09 -5.28 -13.49
CA TYR A 272 11.79 -6.11 -12.51
C TYR A 272 12.92 -5.36 -11.80
N ALA A 273 13.80 -4.68 -12.54
CA ALA A 273 14.92 -3.94 -11.98
C ALA A 273 14.44 -2.80 -11.06
N LEU A 274 13.41 -2.06 -11.48
CA LEU A 274 12.83 -0.99 -10.66
C LEU A 274 12.15 -1.51 -9.40
N ILE A 275 11.40 -2.63 -9.50
CA ILE A 275 10.77 -3.26 -8.34
C ILE A 275 11.83 -3.75 -7.35
N LEU A 276 12.92 -4.38 -7.82
CA LEU A 276 14.03 -4.76 -6.95
C LEU A 276 14.69 -3.55 -6.29
N ALA A 277 14.91 -2.46 -7.03
CA ALA A 277 15.60 -1.28 -6.51
C ALA A 277 14.76 -0.48 -5.49
N LYS A 278 13.43 -0.48 -5.61
CA LYS A 278 12.53 0.41 -4.85
C LYS A 278 11.50 -0.32 -3.99
N SER A 279 11.56 -1.64 -3.93
CA SER A 279 10.70 -2.46 -3.08
C SER A 279 10.81 -2.04 -1.61
N THR A 280 9.67 -2.12 -0.90
CA THR A 280 9.58 -1.99 0.56
C THR A 280 10.54 -2.94 1.27
N VAL A 281 10.69 -4.18 0.76
CA VAL A 281 11.61 -5.19 1.29
C VAL A 281 13.06 -4.73 1.13
N THR A 282 13.43 -4.25 -0.06
CA THR A 282 14.78 -3.71 -0.32
C THR A 282 15.08 -2.51 0.57
N SER A 283 14.11 -1.62 0.75
CA SER A 283 14.23 -0.49 1.67
C SER A 283 14.40 -0.93 3.12
N MET A 284 13.65 -1.95 3.57
CA MET A 284 13.78 -2.53 4.91
C MET A 284 15.15 -3.17 5.11
N VAL A 285 15.65 -3.91 4.12
CA VAL A 285 16.99 -4.53 4.15
C VAL A 285 18.08 -3.48 4.17
N ILE A 286 18.01 -2.47 3.30
CA ILE A 286 18.97 -1.35 3.28
C ILE A 286 18.95 -0.62 4.63
N HIS A 287 17.77 -0.36 5.19
CA HIS A 287 17.64 0.28 6.49
C HIS A 287 18.18 -0.62 7.62
N PHE A 288 17.93 -1.93 7.58
CA PHE A 288 18.47 -2.89 8.56
C PHE A 288 20.01 -2.95 8.50
N ILE A 289 20.58 -2.92 7.29
CA ILE A 289 22.03 -2.89 7.08
C ILE A 289 22.62 -1.53 7.49
N LYS A 290 21.91 -0.42 7.27
CA LYS A 290 22.41 0.94 7.54
C LYS A 290 22.09 1.46 8.95
N SER A 291 21.14 0.90 9.68
CA SER A 291 20.63 1.52 10.92
C SER A 291 19.81 0.58 11.83
N GLN A 292 20.19 0.62 13.11
CA GLN A 292 19.41 0.18 14.28
C GLN A 292 18.07 0.96 14.44
N PRO A 293 17.21 0.64 15.45
CA PRO A 293 15.78 0.39 15.31
C PRO A 293 14.93 1.62 14.97
N THR A 294 14.24 1.61 13.83
CA THR A 294 12.94 2.31 13.65
C THR A 294 12.18 1.71 12.46
N LEU A 295 11.67 0.48 12.64
CA LEU A 295 10.90 -0.28 11.63
C LEU A 295 9.56 0.40 11.24
N MET A 296 9.17 1.51 11.87
CA MET A 296 7.83 2.10 11.72
C MET A 296 7.77 3.33 10.81
N ARG A 297 8.91 3.91 10.40
CA ARG A 297 8.93 5.14 9.58
C ARG A 297 8.86 4.88 8.06
N THR A 298 9.29 3.70 7.61
CA THR A 298 9.45 3.37 6.19
C THR A 298 8.16 2.98 5.46
N ALA A 299 7.03 2.80 6.16
CA ALA A 299 5.74 2.62 5.49
C ALA A 299 5.18 3.91 4.87
N HIS A 300 5.67 5.08 5.31
CA HIS A 300 5.13 6.39 4.92
C HIS A 300 5.98 7.20 3.92
N GLU A 301 7.27 6.91 3.75
CA GLU A 301 8.21 7.81 3.03
C GLU A 301 8.53 7.42 1.57
N SER A 302 7.64 6.74 0.84
CA SER A 302 7.87 6.46 -0.60
C SER A 302 7.32 7.52 -1.56
N ASN A 303 6.83 8.66 -1.08
CA ASN A 303 6.39 9.80 -1.93
C ASN A 303 6.59 11.13 -1.19
N GLY A 304 7.80 11.70 -1.22
CA GLY A 304 8.01 13.05 -0.68
C GLY A 304 9.48 13.43 -0.64
N SER A 305 9.78 14.62 -1.13
CA SER A 305 11.09 15.26 -1.20
C SER A 305 11.85 15.24 0.14
N VAL A 306 13.10 14.78 0.09
CA VAL A 306 14.08 14.89 1.18
C VAL A 306 14.50 16.35 1.33
N GLN A 307 14.00 17.04 2.35
CA GLN A 307 14.71 18.11 3.06
C GLN A 307 13.94 18.53 4.31
N GLY A 308 14.54 18.34 5.51
CA GLY A 308 14.21 19.14 6.70
C GLY A 308 13.72 18.45 7.98
N ILE A 309 13.78 17.13 8.14
CA ILE A 309 13.03 16.47 9.25
C ILE A 309 13.84 16.24 10.54
N GLY A 310 15.16 16.42 10.54
CA GLY A 310 15.99 16.16 11.74
C GLY A 310 15.69 17.06 12.95
N THR A 311 15.11 18.25 12.74
CA THR A 311 14.91 19.26 13.79
C THR A 311 13.45 19.44 14.21
N GLN A 312 12.49 18.86 13.48
CA GLN A 312 11.06 18.99 13.77
C GLN A 312 10.52 17.86 14.66
N ASP A 313 11.06 16.64 14.56
CA ASP A 313 10.58 15.51 15.36
C ASP A 313 10.93 15.66 16.84
N GLU A 314 12.13 16.15 17.18
CA GLU A 314 12.53 16.40 18.57
C GLU A 314 11.69 17.53 19.22
N LYS A 315 11.28 18.52 18.41
CA LYS A 315 10.42 19.62 18.84
C LYS A 315 8.97 19.16 19.03
N THR A 316 8.49 18.25 18.18
CA THR A 316 7.12 17.72 18.23
C THR A 316 6.94 16.72 19.37
N GLU A 317 7.96 15.92 19.69
CA GLU A 317 7.96 15.04 20.87
C GLU A 317 8.02 15.83 22.19
N ARG A 318 8.85 16.89 22.27
CA ARG A 318 8.84 17.79 23.45
C ARG A 318 7.48 18.48 23.63
N ILE A 319 6.87 19.00 22.57
CA ILE A 319 5.53 19.62 22.62
C ILE A 319 4.44 18.61 23.02
N ARG A 320 4.53 17.34 22.59
CA ARG A 320 3.60 16.28 23.03
C ARG A 320 3.79 15.91 24.50
N ALA A 321 5.03 15.84 24.98
CA ALA A 321 5.32 15.56 26.38
C ALA A 321 4.82 16.69 27.30
N GLU A 322 5.01 17.94 26.88
CA GLU A 322 4.53 19.13 27.61
C GLU A 322 2.99 19.19 27.64
N LYS A 323 2.31 18.98 26.50
CA LYS A 323 0.83 18.91 26.48
C LYS A 323 0.26 17.76 27.31
N LYS A 324 0.95 16.62 27.40
CA LYS A 324 0.51 15.50 28.25
C LYS A 324 0.64 15.84 29.73
N LYS A 325 1.70 16.57 30.12
CA LYS A 325 1.90 17.06 31.49
C LYS A 325 0.88 18.12 31.87
N GLU A 326 0.59 19.05 30.97
CA GLU A 326 -0.43 20.10 31.16
C GLU A 326 -1.83 19.50 31.30
N ASN A 327 -2.21 18.58 30.40
CA ASN A 327 -3.49 17.88 30.48
C ASN A 327 -3.67 17.10 31.80
N LEU A 328 -2.60 16.44 32.27
CA LEU A 328 -2.61 15.71 33.55
C LEU A 328 -2.76 16.66 34.74
N GLN A 329 -2.14 17.85 34.70
CA GLN A 329 -2.30 18.88 35.73
C GLN A 329 -3.71 19.46 35.75
N THR A 330 -4.32 19.76 34.60
CA THR A 330 -5.73 20.19 34.53
C THR A 330 -6.69 19.10 35.01
N LEU A 331 -6.44 17.83 34.69
CA LEU A 331 -7.25 16.72 35.19
C LEU A 331 -7.15 16.61 36.72
N TYR A 332 -5.94 16.71 37.27
CA TYR A 332 -5.70 16.68 38.71
C TYR A 332 -6.37 17.86 39.43
N GLN A 333 -6.29 19.08 38.87
CA GLN A 333 -7.00 20.24 39.41
C GLN A 333 -8.52 20.08 39.34
N THR A 334 -9.04 19.53 38.25
CA THR A 334 -10.48 19.26 38.08
C THR A 334 -10.97 18.24 39.10
N VAL A 335 -10.21 17.17 39.34
CA VAL A 335 -10.53 16.16 40.37
C VAL A 335 -10.46 16.76 41.77
N LYS A 336 -9.44 17.57 42.08
CA LYS A 336 -9.37 18.30 43.37
C LYS A 336 -10.57 19.23 43.57
N CYS A 337 -10.99 19.95 42.53
CA CYS A 337 -12.15 20.82 42.57
C CYS A 337 -13.44 20.01 42.80
N ALA A 338 -13.62 18.90 42.09
CA ALA A 338 -14.76 18.00 42.26
C ALA A 338 -14.82 17.40 43.67
N ILE A 339 -13.68 16.99 44.25
CA ILE A 339 -13.60 16.50 45.63
C ILE A 339 -13.98 17.61 46.62
N ARG A 340 -13.52 18.85 46.39
CA ARG A 340 -13.83 20.00 47.26
C ARG A 340 -15.32 20.37 47.20
N ILE A 341 -15.91 20.35 46.00
CA ILE A 341 -17.35 20.55 45.80
C ILE A 341 -18.15 19.44 46.48
N LYS A 342 -17.74 18.17 46.33
CA LYS A 342 -18.38 17.04 46.99
C LYS A 342 -18.34 17.19 48.51
N ARG A 343 -17.17 17.52 49.09
CA ARG A 343 -17.04 17.79 50.55
C ARG A 343 -17.91 18.96 51.00
N LYS A 344 -18.01 20.04 50.22
CA LYS A 344 -18.86 21.19 50.53
C LYS A 344 -20.34 20.82 50.49
N LEU A 345 -20.77 20.05 49.48
CA LEU A 345 -22.13 19.52 49.37
C LEU A 345 -22.47 18.57 50.51
N THR A 346 -21.55 17.70 50.93
CA THR A 346 -21.76 16.81 52.09
C THR A 346 -21.93 17.61 53.38
N ARG A 347 -21.12 18.66 53.60
CA ARG A 347 -21.27 19.56 54.78
C ARG A 347 -22.57 20.36 54.75
N ILE A 348 -23.01 20.80 53.57
CA ILE A 348 -24.30 21.49 53.42
C ILE A 348 -25.44 20.52 53.72
N ARG A 349 -25.39 19.29 53.21
CA ARG A 349 -26.38 18.24 53.49
C ARG A 349 -26.40 17.82 54.96
N SER A 350 -25.24 17.72 55.62
CA SER A 350 -25.20 17.41 57.06
C SER A 350 -25.80 18.54 57.89
N ARG A 351 -25.49 19.80 57.55
CA ARG A 351 -26.11 20.97 58.21
C ARG A 351 -27.62 21.06 57.97
N LEU A 352 -28.10 20.75 56.76
CA LEU A 352 -29.53 20.72 56.43
C LEU A 352 -30.28 19.60 57.18
N ASN A 353 -29.62 18.45 57.40
CA ASN A 353 -30.19 17.35 58.17
C ASN A 353 -30.18 17.65 59.68
N GLU A 354 -29.19 18.39 60.19
CA GLU A 354 -29.15 18.86 61.58
C GLU A 354 -30.19 19.98 61.82
N SER A 355 -30.30 20.95 60.91
CA SER A 355 -31.30 22.04 60.98
C SER A 355 -32.73 21.60 60.68
N GLY A 356 -32.92 20.37 60.18
CA GLY A 356 -34.25 19.74 60.05
C GLY A 356 -34.74 19.05 61.33
N SER A 357 -33.95 19.06 62.41
CA SER A 357 -34.28 18.39 63.68
C SER A 357 -34.29 19.32 64.90
N THR A 358 -34.25 20.64 64.71
CA THR A 358 -34.36 21.59 65.84
C THR A 358 -34.85 22.97 65.37
N GLU A 359 -36.17 23.11 65.21
CA GLU A 359 -36.87 24.32 65.66
C GLU A 359 -37.30 23.99 67.10
N THR A 360 -36.81 24.63 68.15
CA THR A 360 -37.09 26.03 68.50
C THR A 360 -36.03 26.64 69.44
N ASN A 361 -35.90 27.98 69.35
CA ASN A 361 -35.46 28.98 70.33
C ASN A 361 -34.04 29.60 70.23
N ASP A 362 -34.07 30.87 69.81
CA ASP A 362 -33.62 32.08 70.52
C ASP A 362 -32.11 32.45 70.65
N THR A 363 -31.81 33.57 69.95
CA THR A 363 -31.04 34.77 70.33
C THR A 363 -29.57 34.74 70.79
N ASN A 364 -28.82 35.66 70.17
CA ASN A 364 -27.72 36.49 70.69
C ASN A 364 -26.38 35.81 71.09
N HIS A 365 -25.29 36.11 70.36
CA HIS A 365 -24.32 37.15 70.76
C HIS A 365 -23.15 37.29 69.76
N LEU A 366 -22.63 38.52 69.73
CA LEU A 366 -21.50 39.05 68.97
C LEU A 366 -20.10 38.55 69.40
N ASN A 367 -19.17 38.69 68.44
CA ASN A 367 -17.81 39.26 68.53
C ASN A 367 -16.53 38.38 68.44
N ASN A 368 -15.74 38.80 67.44
CA ASN A 368 -14.30 39.13 67.39
C ASN A 368 -13.19 38.09 67.17
N ASP A 369 -12.43 38.43 66.11
CA ASP A 369 -11.04 38.17 65.71
C ASP A 369 -10.03 37.73 66.78
N SER A 370 -9.12 36.80 66.39
CA SER A 370 -7.65 37.00 66.38
C SER A 370 -6.88 35.71 65.99
N ASP A 371 -5.81 35.89 65.21
CA ASP A 371 -4.79 34.91 64.84
C ASP A 371 -4.00 34.37 66.06
N ASP A 372 -3.61 33.07 66.04
CA ASP A 372 -2.26 32.57 66.42
C ASP A 372 -2.14 31.03 66.32
N LEU A 373 -1.02 30.56 65.76
CA LEU A 373 -0.43 29.19 65.87
C LEU A 373 0.50 29.14 67.10
N PRO A 374 1.22 28.04 67.50
CA PRO A 374 1.27 26.64 67.03
C PRO A 374 1.27 25.56 68.17
N SER A 375 1.19 24.26 67.84
CA SER A 375 1.98 23.17 68.49
C SER A 375 1.71 21.78 67.89
N GLU A 376 2.78 20.98 67.79
CA GLU A 376 2.87 19.57 67.37
C GLU A 376 3.57 18.80 68.54
N PRO A 377 3.74 17.44 68.54
CA PRO A 377 2.81 16.29 68.64
C PRO A 377 3.19 15.45 69.93
N PRO A 378 3.07 14.08 70.11
CA PRO A 378 2.57 12.93 69.30
C PRO A 378 1.82 11.84 70.17
N PRO A 379 1.85 10.49 69.94
CA PRO A 379 1.84 9.64 68.73
C PRO A 379 0.71 8.55 68.72
N ASN A 380 0.57 7.88 67.57
CA ASN A 380 0.18 6.47 67.37
C ASN A 380 -1.16 5.95 67.95
N GLN A 381 -2.12 5.70 67.06
CA GLN A 381 -2.57 4.33 66.84
C GLN A 381 -3.00 4.09 65.39
N VAL A 382 -2.26 3.15 64.80
CA VAL A 382 -2.43 2.42 63.56
C VAL A 382 -3.72 1.59 63.66
N ASP A 383 -4.64 1.68 62.70
CA ASP A 383 -4.88 0.58 61.74
C ASP A 383 -6.08 0.78 60.81
N LYS A 384 -5.89 0.30 59.57
CA LYS A 384 -6.89 -0.11 58.56
C LYS A 384 -7.70 0.95 57.81
N LYS A 385 -7.12 1.41 56.69
CA LYS A 385 -7.76 1.38 55.35
C LYS A 385 -6.73 1.66 54.26
N GLU A 386 -5.77 0.76 54.18
CA GLU A 386 -4.79 0.65 53.10
C GLU A 386 -5.35 -0.35 52.09
N GLU A 387 -6.22 0.13 51.19
CA GLU A 387 -6.68 -0.66 50.04
C GLU A 387 -7.27 0.29 48.97
N THR A 388 -6.51 1.31 48.56
CA THR A 388 -6.86 2.09 47.35
C THR A 388 -5.70 2.89 46.73
N GLU A 389 -4.44 2.51 46.94
CA GLU A 389 -3.30 3.19 46.28
C GLU A 389 -2.38 2.28 45.45
N GLU A 390 -2.66 0.97 45.36
CA GLU A 390 -1.84 0.05 44.55
C GLU A 390 -2.39 -0.20 43.13
N LEU A 391 -2.94 0.85 42.49
CA LEU A 391 -3.48 0.76 41.12
C LEU A 391 -3.11 1.93 40.21
N ILE A 392 -2.11 2.75 40.59
CA ILE A 392 -1.64 3.87 39.77
C ILE A 392 -0.16 3.74 39.33
N GLU A 393 0.58 2.74 39.80
CA GLU A 393 1.92 2.42 39.26
C GLU A 393 2.02 0.96 38.79
N ARG A 394 1.32 0.62 37.71
CA ARG A 394 1.72 -0.42 36.75
C ARG A 394 1.35 -0.03 35.32
#